data_AF-A0A8T3QJK6-F1
#
_entry.id   AF-A0A8T3QJK6-F1
#
_cell.length_a   1.000
_cell.length_b   1.000
_cell.length_c   1.000
_cell.angle_alpha   90.00
_cell.angle_beta   90.00
_cell.angle_gamma   90.00
#
_symmetry.space_group_name_H-M   'P 1'
#
loop_
_entity.id
_entity.type
_entity.pdbx_description
1 polymer ?
#
loop_
_entity_poly.entity_id
_entity_poly.type
_entity_poly.pdbx_seq_one_letter_code
_entity_poly.pdbx_strand_id
1 'polypeptide(L)'
;KGTVTNASSQVLLQPAVVLGSTVASLEDLPPGASAAVDVGLQPALMGQPISDRVVGQLFFDGSEIGEEGARKSARHTIVDQLTYDPNSGFTSQLPSDGAVILAWSDQSLMPIEISGQVPKRTGNILYFLPAELAVRGRTTFGNDLLRSTVVSADSAEISKDTSNLYFGKGSIELSYRPIAFQGTIEATQLTIGLNTGEGPGLIAKPTMVKPLDSTKPSCEDAPGGCQGNVDGLPEVEFYDQTSSAWRQLPHLGSGIQYALEEPQRYVDGASGTVRVRFVNDRSEGVGFQLNLAITGDLK
;
A
#
# COMPACT_ATOMS: atom_id res chain seq x y z
N LYS A 1 -10.31 -3.39 -14.97
CA LYS A 1 -10.83 -4.37 -15.96
C LYS A 1 -9.69 -4.99 -16.74
N GLY A 2 -9.73 -6.29 -17.00
CA GLY A 2 -8.75 -7.04 -17.79
C GLY A 2 -9.23 -8.44 -18.11
N THR A 3 -8.34 -9.27 -18.66
CA THR A 3 -8.61 -10.68 -18.94
C THR A 3 -7.41 -11.51 -18.51
N VAL A 4 -7.66 -12.57 -17.75
CA VAL A 4 -6.64 -13.58 -17.40
C VAL A 4 -6.85 -14.76 -18.33
N THR A 5 -5.78 -15.20 -19.01
CA THR A 5 -5.80 -16.37 -19.89
C THR A 5 -4.79 -17.39 -19.39
N ASN A 6 -5.25 -18.62 -19.18
CA ASN A 6 -4.37 -19.71 -18.83
C ASN A 6 -3.70 -20.27 -20.10
N ALA A 7 -2.48 -19.81 -20.39
CA ALA A 7 -1.68 -20.33 -21.50
C ALA A 7 -0.88 -21.59 -21.15
N SER A 8 -1.05 -22.15 -19.95
CA SER A 8 -0.35 -23.35 -19.51
C SER A 8 -1.05 -24.64 -19.98
N SER A 9 -0.40 -25.78 -19.76
CA SER A 9 -0.98 -27.12 -19.97
C SER A 9 -1.72 -27.68 -18.75
N GLN A 10 -1.80 -26.92 -17.66
CA GLN A 10 -2.39 -27.35 -16.39
C GLN A 10 -3.62 -26.51 -16.04
N VAL A 11 -4.50 -27.04 -15.20
CA VAL A 11 -5.57 -26.24 -14.60
C VAL A 11 -4.95 -25.29 -13.58
N LEU A 12 -5.32 -24.01 -13.66
CA LEU A 12 -5.01 -23.04 -12.61
C LEU A 12 -6.17 -23.03 -11.62
N LEU A 13 -5.93 -23.49 -10.40
CA LEU A 13 -6.93 -23.58 -9.35
C LEU A 13 -7.08 -22.23 -8.65
N GLN A 14 -8.32 -21.77 -8.50
CA GLN A 14 -8.72 -20.55 -7.81
C GLN A 14 -7.78 -19.37 -8.08
N PRO A 15 -7.60 -18.96 -9.35
CA PRO A 15 -6.76 -17.83 -9.66
C PRO A 15 -7.33 -16.55 -9.03
N ALA A 16 -6.47 -15.64 -8.59
CA ALA A 16 -6.84 -14.37 -8.02
C ALA A 16 -5.96 -13.25 -8.59
N VAL A 17 -6.58 -12.15 -9.01
CA VAL A 17 -5.86 -10.93 -9.37
C VAL A 17 -5.79 -10.04 -8.15
N VAL A 18 -4.57 -9.69 -7.75
CA VAL A 18 -4.27 -8.86 -6.59
C VAL A 18 -3.68 -7.53 -7.07
N LEU A 19 -4.23 -6.42 -6.60
CA LEU A 19 -3.77 -5.07 -6.91
C LEU A 19 -3.88 -4.19 -5.65
N GLY A 20 -2.74 -3.83 -5.06
CA GLY A 20 -2.72 -3.17 -3.76
C GLY A 20 -3.36 -4.06 -2.71
N SER A 21 -4.40 -3.55 -2.05
CA SER A 21 -5.21 -4.33 -1.10
C SER A 21 -6.39 -5.08 -1.73
N THR A 22 -6.69 -4.81 -3.01
CA THR A 22 -7.87 -5.35 -3.69
C THR A 22 -7.59 -6.72 -4.29
N VAL A 23 -8.55 -7.63 -4.18
CA VAL A 23 -8.49 -9.00 -4.73
C VAL A 23 -9.72 -9.27 -5.56
N ALA A 24 -9.53 -9.81 -6.77
CA ALA A 24 -10.59 -10.39 -7.58
C ALA A 24 -10.31 -11.88 -7.80
N SER A 25 -11.04 -12.72 -7.08
CA SER A 25 -10.97 -14.18 -7.21
C SER A 25 -11.74 -14.65 -8.44
N LEU A 26 -11.22 -15.68 -9.10
CA LEU A 26 -11.77 -16.28 -10.31
C LEU A 26 -12.07 -17.76 -10.03
N GLU A 27 -12.93 -18.33 -10.86
CA GLU A 27 -13.10 -19.78 -10.92
C GLU A 27 -11.86 -20.46 -11.51
N ASP A 28 -11.72 -21.76 -11.28
CA ASP A 28 -10.66 -22.57 -11.86
C ASP A 28 -10.60 -22.35 -13.38
N LEU A 29 -9.39 -22.13 -13.89
CA LEU A 29 -9.14 -21.88 -15.30
C LEU A 29 -8.47 -23.10 -15.95
N PRO A 30 -9.19 -23.86 -16.79
CA PRO A 30 -8.59 -24.93 -17.58
C PRO A 30 -7.52 -24.42 -18.56
N PRO A 31 -6.66 -25.30 -19.10
CA PRO A 31 -5.74 -24.95 -20.17
C PRO A 31 -6.44 -24.25 -21.34
N GLY A 32 -5.92 -23.09 -21.75
CA GLY A 32 -6.44 -22.26 -22.84
C GLY A 32 -7.68 -21.42 -22.49
N ALA A 33 -8.24 -21.55 -21.30
CA ALA A 33 -9.43 -20.77 -20.90
C ALA A 33 -9.07 -19.33 -20.49
N SER A 34 -10.03 -18.43 -20.64
CA SER A 34 -9.92 -17.02 -20.25
C SER A 34 -11.07 -16.61 -19.34
N ALA A 35 -10.79 -15.75 -18.37
CA ALA A 35 -11.78 -15.08 -17.55
C ALA A 35 -11.62 -13.56 -17.61
N ALA A 36 -12.75 -12.85 -17.74
CA ALA A 36 -12.77 -11.41 -17.56
C ALA A 36 -12.61 -11.07 -16.08
N VAL A 37 -11.83 -10.03 -15.78
CA VAL A 37 -11.59 -9.57 -14.43
C VAL A 37 -11.99 -8.11 -14.33
N ASP A 38 -12.79 -7.77 -13.32
CA ASP A 38 -13.04 -6.39 -12.94
C ASP A 38 -12.61 -6.18 -11.49
N VAL A 39 -11.58 -5.36 -11.31
CA VAL A 39 -11.00 -5.05 -10.00
C VAL A 39 -11.41 -3.62 -9.68
N GLY A 40 -12.42 -3.45 -8.84
CA GLY A 40 -12.76 -2.15 -8.28
C GLY A 40 -11.80 -1.82 -7.15
N LEU A 41 -10.98 -0.78 -7.30
CA LEU A 41 -10.09 -0.34 -6.23
C LEU A 41 -10.91 -0.01 -4.97
N GLN A 42 -10.65 -0.75 -3.91
CA GLN A 42 -11.27 -0.55 -2.61
C GLN A 42 -10.20 -0.17 -1.60
N PRO A 43 -10.47 0.77 -0.68
CA PRO A 43 -9.62 0.96 0.48
C PRO A 43 -9.41 -0.38 1.20
N ALA A 44 -8.21 -0.60 1.73
CA ALA A 44 -7.95 -1.78 2.55
C ALA A 44 -8.96 -1.83 3.70
N LEU A 45 -9.73 -2.93 3.79
CA LEU A 45 -10.59 -3.17 4.95
C LEU A 45 -9.67 -3.48 6.13
N MET A 46 -9.64 -2.57 7.10
CA MET A 46 -8.82 -2.70 8.28
C MET A 46 -9.14 -4.02 8.99
N GLY A 47 -8.09 -4.82 9.28
CA GLY A 47 -8.21 -6.07 10.02
C GLY A 47 -8.46 -7.34 9.20
N GLN A 48 -8.69 -7.26 7.88
CA GLN A 48 -8.77 -8.47 7.04
C GLN A 48 -7.43 -8.70 6.31
N PRO A 49 -6.70 -9.79 6.59
CA PRO A 49 -5.45 -10.11 5.91
C PRO A 49 -5.72 -10.48 4.44
N ILE A 50 -4.70 -10.32 3.59
CA ILE A 50 -4.87 -10.60 2.16
C ILE A 50 -5.11 -12.09 1.88
N SER A 51 -4.59 -12.97 2.74
CA SER A 51 -4.82 -14.41 2.72
C SER A 51 -6.31 -14.76 2.84
N ASP A 52 -7.06 -14.09 3.70
CA ASP A 52 -8.51 -14.26 3.81
C ASP A 52 -9.24 -13.83 2.52
N ARG A 53 -8.75 -12.81 1.82
CA ARG A 53 -9.36 -12.33 0.57
C ARG A 53 -9.02 -13.24 -0.61
N VAL A 54 -7.83 -13.82 -0.63
CA VAL A 54 -7.36 -14.71 -1.72
C VAL A 54 -7.85 -16.14 -1.55
N VAL A 55 -7.73 -16.70 -0.34
CA VAL A 55 -7.98 -18.11 -0.03
C VAL A 55 -9.35 -18.32 0.63
N GLY A 56 -9.90 -17.26 1.24
CA GLY A 56 -11.08 -17.34 2.09
C GLY A 56 -10.72 -17.43 3.57
N GLN A 57 -11.61 -16.93 4.44
CA GLN A 57 -11.44 -16.98 5.89
C GLN A 57 -11.30 -18.41 6.40
N LEU A 58 -10.39 -18.65 7.33
CA LEU A 58 -10.27 -19.91 8.06
C LEU A 58 -11.24 -19.92 9.24
N PHE A 59 -12.06 -20.97 9.35
CA PHE A 59 -12.94 -21.19 10.50
C PHE A 59 -12.44 -22.38 11.32
N PHE A 60 -12.16 -22.15 12.61
CA PHE A 60 -11.67 -23.18 13.54
C PHE A 60 -12.79 -23.88 14.32
N ASP A 61 -14.03 -23.79 13.84
CA ASP A 61 -15.22 -24.40 14.47
C ASP A 61 -15.39 -25.89 14.15
N GLY A 62 -14.43 -26.48 13.43
CA GLY A 62 -14.47 -27.88 13.00
C GLY A 62 -15.22 -28.12 11.68
N SER A 63 -15.67 -27.07 10.99
CA SER A 63 -16.26 -27.19 9.64
C SER A 63 -15.22 -27.56 8.56
N GLU A 64 -13.94 -27.27 8.79
CA GLU A 64 -12.83 -27.53 7.84
C GLU A 64 -11.97 -28.73 8.25
N ILE A 65 -12.59 -29.87 8.55
CA ILE A 65 -11.87 -31.12 8.86
C ILE A 65 -11.60 -31.90 7.57
N GLY A 66 -10.33 -32.24 7.31
CA GLY A 66 -9.95 -33.10 6.19
C GLY A 66 -8.82 -32.54 5.33
N GLU A 67 -8.61 -33.14 4.16
CA GLU A 67 -7.54 -32.72 3.25
C GLU A 67 -7.79 -31.33 2.67
N GLU A 68 -9.05 -30.97 2.41
CA GLU A 68 -9.43 -29.65 1.90
C GLU A 68 -9.13 -28.53 2.93
N GLY A 69 -9.49 -28.73 4.21
CA GLY A 69 -9.14 -27.80 5.28
C GLY A 69 -7.64 -27.67 5.49
N ALA A 70 -6.90 -28.79 5.47
CA ALA A 70 -5.43 -28.76 5.52
C ALA A 70 -4.82 -28.01 4.32
N ARG A 71 -5.40 -28.18 3.13
CA ARG A 71 -4.98 -27.48 1.90
C ARG A 71 -5.25 -25.98 2.01
N LYS A 72 -6.45 -25.59 2.46
CA LYS A 72 -6.83 -24.19 2.68
C LYS A 72 -5.92 -23.52 3.70
N SER A 73 -5.67 -24.17 4.84
CA SER A 73 -4.74 -23.68 5.87
C SER A 73 -3.30 -23.52 5.34
N ALA A 74 -2.82 -24.46 4.53
CA ALA A 74 -1.50 -24.36 3.89
C ALA A 74 -1.43 -23.19 2.90
N ARG A 75 -2.45 -23.02 2.03
CA ARG A 75 -2.52 -21.90 1.08
C ARG A 75 -2.56 -20.56 1.80
N HIS A 76 -3.36 -20.47 2.86
CA HIS A 76 -3.47 -19.28 3.71
C HIS A 76 -2.11 -18.91 4.32
N THR A 77 -1.43 -19.90 4.92
CA THR A 77 -0.08 -19.74 5.47
C THR A 77 0.93 -19.27 4.42
N ILE A 78 0.90 -19.84 3.21
CA ILE A 78 1.80 -19.43 2.12
C ILE A 78 1.60 -17.95 1.79
N VAL A 79 0.35 -17.49 1.65
CA VAL A 79 0.05 -16.09 1.36
C VAL A 79 0.45 -15.18 2.52
N ASP A 80 0.20 -15.59 3.76
CA ASP A 80 0.63 -14.85 4.95
C ASP A 80 2.15 -14.65 4.97
N GLN A 81 2.93 -15.71 4.70
CA GLN A 81 4.39 -15.62 4.63
C GLN A 81 4.89 -14.68 3.53
N LEU A 82 4.16 -14.52 2.42
CA LEU A 82 4.51 -13.54 1.39
C LEU A 82 4.32 -12.09 1.88
N THR A 83 3.46 -11.87 2.88
CA THR A 83 3.12 -10.53 3.39
C THR A 83 3.79 -10.19 4.72
N TYR A 84 4.57 -11.12 5.28
CA TYR A 84 5.23 -10.95 6.57
C TYR A 84 6.41 -9.99 6.47
N ASP A 85 6.35 -8.91 7.25
CA ASP A 85 7.46 -8.00 7.51
C ASP A 85 7.96 -8.23 8.95
N PRO A 86 9.26 -8.49 9.17
CA PRO A 86 9.78 -8.77 10.51
C PRO A 86 9.58 -7.64 11.54
N ASN A 87 9.41 -6.40 11.10
CA ASN A 87 9.26 -5.24 11.99
C ASN A 87 7.80 -4.90 12.27
N SER A 88 6.89 -5.24 11.35
CA SER A 88 5.48 -4.83 11.39
C SER A 88 4.47 -5.98 11.34
N GLY A 89 4.93 -7.22 11.20
CA GLY A 89 4.09 -8.41 11.12
C GLY A 89 3.45 -8.61 9.74
N PHE A 90 2.26 -9.19 9.70
CA PHE A 90 1.56 -9.44 8.43
C PHE A 90 0.95 -8.15 7.87
N THR A 91 1.24 -7.88 6.61
CA THR A 91 0.71 -6.72 5.89
C THR A 91 -0.53 -7.10 5.06
N SER A 92 -1.36 -6.14 4.74
CA SER A 92 -2.57 -6.35 3.91
C SER A 92 -2.30 -6.32 2.40
N GLN A 93 -1.04 -6.37 1.98
CA GLN A 93 -0.60 -6.19 0.59
C GLN A 93 0.52 -7.16 0.22
N LEU A 94 0.58 -7.55 -1.05
CA LEU A 94 1.72 -8.31 -1.56
C LEU A 94 2.95 -7.42 -1.76
N PRO A 95 4.17 -7.95 -1.59
CA PRO A 95 5.43 -7.24 -1.84
C PRO A 95 5.71 -7.13 -3.35
N SER A 96 4.82 -6.45 -4.07
CA SER A 96 4.90 -6.29 -5.52
C SER A 96 4.67 -4.83 -5.92
N ASP A 97 5.33 -4.40 -6.99
CA ASP A 97 5.22 -3.04 -7.54
C ASP A 97 4.08 -2.89 -8.55
N GLY A 98 3.16 -3.85 -8.64
CA GLY A 98 2.10 -3.85 -9.64
C GLY A 98 1.00 -4.87 -9.36
N ALA A 99 0.24 -5.21 -10.39
CA ALA A 99 -0.74 -6.29 -10.30
C ALA A 99 -0.03 -7.65 -10.22
N VAL A 100 -0.58 -8.57 -9.45
CA VAL A 100 -0.10 -9.95 -9.37
C VAL A 100 -1.26 -10.89 -9.61
N ILE A 101 -1.02 -11.91 -10.43
CA ILE A 101 -1.91 -13.05 -10.57
C ILE A 101 -1.36 -14.16 -9.66
N LEU A 102 -2.16 -14.54 -8.68
CA LEU A 102 -1.94 -15.73 -7.87
C LEU A 102 -2.75 -16.87 -8.48
N ALA A 103 -2.19 -18.07 -8.52
CA ALA A 103 -2.93 -19.27 -8.90
C ALA A 103 -2.35 -20.49 -8.20
N TRP A 104 -3.19 -21.48 -7.94
CA TRP A 104 -2.77 -22.71 -7.28
C TRP A 104 -2.67 -23.87 -8.26
N SER A 105 -1.81 -24.82 -7.93
CA SER A 105 -1.78 -26.13 -8.56
C SER A 105 -1.65 -27.21 -7.49
N ASP A 106 -2.29 -28.35 -7.74
CA ASP A 106 -2.24 -29.55 -6.92
C ASP A 106 -1.28 -30.61 -7.49
N GLN A 107 -0.47 -30.22 -8.48
CA GLN A 107 0.54 -31.10 -9.02
C GLN A 107 1.53 -31.54 -7.93
N SER A 108 1.85 -32.82 -7.96
CA SER A 108 2.88 -33.39 -7.11
C SER A 108 4.24 -32.99 -7.65
N LEU A 109 4.99 -32.18 -6.90
CA LEU A 109 6.38 -31.83 -7.22
C LEU A 109 7.34 -33.02 -7.06
N MET A 110 6.94 -34.03 -6.27
CA MET A 110 7.76 -35.19 -5.97
C MET A 110 6.88 -36.43 -5.89
N PRO A 111 7.07 -37.44 -6.77
CA PRO A 111 6.36 -38.70 -6.65
C PRO A 111 6.85 -39.42 -5.39
N ILE A 112 6.01 -39.47 -4.36
CA ILE A 112 6.27 -40.24 -3.14
C ILE A 112 5.40 -41.50 -3.20
N GLU A 113 6.02 -42.65 -3.06
CA GLU A 113 5.37 -43.94 -2.89
C GLU A 113 5.70 -44.47 -1.49
N ILE A 114 4.69 -44.84 -0.73
CA ILE A 114 4.84 -45.46 0.59
C ILE A 114 4.21 -46.85 0.48
N SER A 115 4.99 -47.90 0.77
CA SER A 115 4.50 -49.28 0.66
C SER A 115 3.26 -49.48 1.56
N GLY A 116 2.16 -49.90 0.93
CA GLY A 116 0.89 -50.16 1.62
C GLY A 116 0.12 -48.91 2.09
N GLN A 117 0.52 -47.69 1.71
CA GLN A 117 -0.18 -46.47 2.07
C GLN A 117 -0.34 -45.52 0.89
N VAL A 118 -1.50 -44.86 0.79
CA VAL A 118 -1.68 -43.71 -0.09
C VAL A 118 -1.19 -42.49 0.69
N PRO A 119 -0.06 -41.86 0.31
CA PRO A 119 0.41 -40.67 1.00
C PRO A 119 -0.63 -39.56 0.87
N LYS A 120 -0.94 -38.88 1.98
CA LYS A 120 -1.74 -37.65 1.94
C LYS A 120 -0.97 -36.60 1.13
N ARG A 121 -1.54 -36.16 0.02
CA ARG A 121 -0.90 -35.20 -0.90
C ARG A 121 -1.42 -33.80 -0.63
N THR A 122 -0.95 -33.18 0.46
CA THR A 122 -1.23 -31.77 0.76
C THR A 122 -0.21 -30.81 0.11
N GLY A 123 0.36 -31.22 -1.02
CA GLY A 123 1.26 -30.36 -1.80
C GLY A 123 0.49 -29.19 -2.38
N ASN A 124 1.01 -27.98 -2.19
CA ASN A 124 0.45 -26.77 -2.77
C ASN A 124 1.55 -26.07 -3.55
N ILE A 125 1.27 -25.77 -4.82
CA ILE A 125 2.11 -24.91 -5.63
C ILE A 125 1.39 -23.57 -5.76
N LEU A 126 2.07 -22.49 -5.38
CA LEU A 126 1.63 -21.14 -5.68
C LEU A 126 2.39 -20.63 -6.90
N TYR A 127 1.66 -20.27 -7.94
CA TYR A 127 2.18 -19.42 -9.00
C TYR A 127 1.99 -17.96 -8.59
N PHE A 128 3.09 -17.22 -8.51
CA PHE A 128 3.11 -15.77 -8.28
C PHE A 128 3.57 -15.10 -9.57
N LEU A 129 2.63 -14.50 -10.31
CA LEU A 129 2.88 -13.99 -11.65
C LEU A 129 2.67 -12.47 -11.66
N PRO A 130 3.75 -11.66 -11.64
CA PRO A 130 3.63 -10.22 -11.85
C PRO A 130 3.00 -9.92 -13.21
N ALA A 131 2.06 -8.98 -13.23
CA ALA A 131 1.37 -8.55 -14.44
C ALA A 131 1.59 -7.05 -14.66
N GLU A 132 1.84 -6.68 -15.90
CA GLU A 132 1.89 -5.27 -16.29
C GLU A 132 0.51 -4.64 -16.22
N LEU A 133 0.45 -3.41 -15.71
CA LEU A 133 -0.79 -2.66 -15.60
C LEU A 133 -0.76 -1.47 -16.56
N ALA A 134 -1.71 -1.46 -17.50
CA ALA A 134 -2.06 -0.28 -18.25
C ALA A 134 -3.21 0.45 -17.54
N VAL A 135 -2.96 1.66 -17.06
CA VAL A 135 -3.95 2.52 -16.41
C VAL A 135 -4.28 3.66 -17.35
N ARG A 136 -5.57 3.99 -17.52
CA ARG A 136 -6.01 5.07 -18.41
C ARG A 136 -7.13 5.88 -17.78
N GLY A 137 -7.15 7.16 -18.08
CA GLY A 137 -8.16 8.10 -17.58
C GLY A 137 -7.92 8.50 -16.13
N ARG A 138 -8.95 9.08 -15.51
CA ARG A 138 -8.85 9.60 -14.15
C ARG A 138 -8.73 8.47 -13.13
N THR A 139 -7.61 8.44 -12.42
CA THR A 139 -7.31 7.41 -11.40
C THR A 139 -6.81 8.06 -10.11
N THR A 140 -7.15 7.46 -8.98
CA THR A 140 -6.64 7.86 -7.66
C THR A 140 -5.77 6.74 -7.10
N PHE A 141 -4.49 7.03 -6.89
CA PHE A 141 -3.53 6.18 -6.18
C PHE A 141 -3.56 6.55 -4.70
N GLY A 142 -4.23 5.76 -3.88
CA GLY A 142 -4.19 5.87 -2.42
C GLY A 142 -3.02 5.11 -1.80
N ASN A 143 -2.90 5.14 -0.47
CA ASN A 143 -1.83 4.48 0.28
C ASN A 143 -1.52 3.03 -0.15
N ASP A 144 -2.53 2.24 -0.52
CA ASP A 144 -2.34 0.84 -0.92
C ASP A 144 -1.81 0.66 -2.35
N LEU A 145 -1.84 1.73 -3.12
CA LEU A 145 -1.29 1.83 -4.47
C LEU A 145 -0.10 2.79 -4.54
N LEU A 146 0.37 3.27 -3.39
CA LEU A 146 1.57 4.08 -3.24
C LEU A 146 2.63 3.27 -2.50
N ARG A 147 3.86 3.34 -2.99
CA ARG A 147 5.05 2.81 -2.33
C ARG A 147 5.78 3.96 -1.69
N SER A 148 6.08 3.83 -0.40
CA SER A 148 6.81 4.82 0.37
C SER A 148 8.23 4.34 0.65
N THR A 149 9.21 5.17 0.31
CA THR A 149 10.63 4.91 0.57
C THR A 149 11.21 6.08 1.34
N VAL A 150 11.95 5.79 2.42
CA VAL A 150 12.72 6.81 3.14
C VAL A 150 13.89 7.22 2.24
N VAL A 151 13.95 8.49 1.86
CA VAL A 151 14.99 9.06 1.01
C VAL A 151 16.17 9.52 1.86
N SER A 152 15.87 10.20 2.96
CA SER A 152 16.83 10.64 3.96
C SER A 152 16.11 10.82 5.29
N ALA A 153 16.86 10.76 6.36
CA ALA A 153 16.34 11.11 7.66
C ALA A 153 17.43 11.71 8.53
N ASP A 154 17.03 12.72 9.28
CA ASP A 154 17.81 13.42 10.29
C ASP A 154 17.04 13.30 11.60
N SER A 155 16.98 12.07 12.13
CA SER A 155 16.35 11.75 13.41
C SER A 155 17.06 10.54 14.00
N ALA A 156 17.32 10.56 15.30
CA ALA A 156 17.98 9.46 16.00
C ALA A 156 17.11 8.19 16.07
N GLU A 157 15.78 8.37 16.08
CA GLU A 157 14.81 7.28 16.15
C GLU A 157 13.85 7.38 14.97
N ILE A 158 13.65 6.25 14.28
CA ILE A 158 12.68 6.13 13.19
C ILE A 158 12.08 4.74 13.25
N SER A 159 10.76 4.68 13.22
CA SER A 159 10.01 3.47 12.96
C SER A 159 8.95 3.78 11.92
N LYS A 160 8.80 2.90 10.93
CA LYS A 160 7.85 3.07 9.85
C LYS A 160 7.27 1.72 9.48
N ASP A 161 5.95 1.65 9.41
CA ASP A 161 5.24 0.57 8.74
C ASP A 161 4.53 1.09 7.46
N THR A 162 3.53 0.36 6.97
CA THR A 162 2.78 0.73 5.76
C THR A 162 1.94 1.99 5.95
N SER A 163 1.41 2.23 7.15
CA SER A 163 0.47 3.33 7.45
C SER A 163 0.92 4.25 8.58
N ASN A 164 1.73 3.77 9.51
CA ASN A 164 2.21 4.50 10.68
C ASN A 164 3.67 4.93 10.49
N LEU A 165 3.96 6.14 10.93
CA LEU A 165 5.30 6.69 11.01
C LEU A 165 5.54 7.18 12.44
N TYR A 166 6.70 6.85 12.98
CA TYR A 166 7.22 7.40 14.22
C TYR A 166 8.64 7.90 13.99
N PHE A 167 8.94 9.11 14.45
CA PHE A 167 10.32 9.60 14.49
C PHE A 167 10.55 10.59 15.62
N GLY A 168 11.80 10.68 16.08
CA GLY A 168 12.27 11.62 17.09
C GLY A 168 12.36 13.07 16.58
N LYS A 169 13.17 13.89 17.25
CA LYS A 169 13.48 15.24 16.77
C LYS A 169 14.23 15.23 15.43
N GLY A 170 13.94 16.25 14.61
CA GLY A 170 14.57 16.51 13.32
C GLY A 170 13.62 16.23 12.16
N SER A 171 14.06 15.55 11.10
CA SER A 171 13.22 15.39 9.89
C SER A 171 13.33 14.02 9.22
N ILE A 172 12.30 13.67 8.45
CA ILE A 172 12.31 12.49 7.57
C ILE A 172 11.77 12.87 6.20
N GLU A 173 12.51 12.52 5.16
CA GLU A 173 12.10 12.67 3.76
C GLU A 173 11.64 11.33 3.21
N LEU A 174 10.46 11.33 2.59
CA LEU A 174 9.84 10.17 1.99
C LEU A 174 9.49 10.45 0.53
N SER A 175 9.74 9.46 -0.31
CA SER A 175 9.28 9.41 -1.69
C SER A 175 8.07 8.50 -1.76
N TYR A 176 6.94 9.01 -2.25
CA TYR A 176 5.74 8.24 -2.53
C TYR A 176 5.60 8.07 -4.03
N ARG A 177 5.66 6.84 -4.51
CA ARG A 177 5.54 6.49 -5.92
C ARG A 177 4.32 5.61 -6.13
N PRO A 178 3.44 5.91 -7.10
CA PRO A 178 2.43 4.96 -7.54
C PRO A 178 3.02 3.59 -7.87
N ILE A 179 2.21 2.54 -7.76
CA ILE A 179 2.52 1.25 -8.40
C ILE A 179 2.84 1.48 -9.88
N ALA A 180 3.66 0.59 -10.44
CA ALA A 180 4.10 0.70 -11.82
C ALA A 180 2.88 0.75 -12.78
N PHE A 181 2.86 1.79 -13.61
CA PHE A 181 1.91 1.95 -14.70
C PHE A 181 2.68 2.40 -15.95
N GLN A 182 2.13 2.10 -17.13
CA GLN A 182 2.64 2.62 -18.40
C GLN A 182 2.03 4.00 -18.67
N GLY A 183 2.86 4.98 -19.04
CA GLY A 183 2.41 6.29 -19.49
C GLY A 183 2.89 7.45 -18.62
N THR A 184 2.14 8.54 -18.65
CA THR A 184 2.37 9.74 -17.82
C THR A 184 1.13 10.08 -17.01
N ILE A 185 1.29 10.86 -15.95
CA ILE A 185 0.19 11.33 -15.11
C ILE A 185 0.14 12.85 -15.10
N GLU A 186 -1.04 13.39 -15.43
CA GLU A 186 -1.36 14.79 -15.20
C GLU A 186 -2.10 14.89 -13.86
N ALA A 187 -1.39 15.26 -12.79
CA ALA A 187 -1.96 15.33 -11.46
C ALA A 187 -3.04 16.42 -11.37
N THR A 188 -4.25 16.03 -10.98
CA THR A 188 -5.41 16.91 -10.78
C THR A 188 -5.75 17.13 -9.31
N GLN A 189 -5.24 16.26 -8.42
CA GLN A 189 -5.36 16.44 -6.98
C GLN A 189 -4.23 15.69 -6.26
N LEU A 190 -3.68 16.31 -5.22
CA LEU A 190 -2.76 15.70 -4.27
C LEU A 190 -3.34 15.94 -2.88
N THR A 191 -3.70 14.87 -2.17
CA THR A 191 -4.28 14.98 -0.83
C THR A 191 -3.37 14.38 0.22
N ILE A 192 -3.34 14.99 1.40
CA ILE A 192 -2.65 14.50 2.58
C ILE A 192 -3.55 14.63 3.81
N GLY A 193 -3.53 13.65 4.70
CA GLY A 193 -4.06 13.79 6.05
C GLY A 193 -3.19 13.03 7.05
N LEU A 194 -3.15 13.55 8.28
CA LEU A 194 -2.43 12.98 9.40
C LEU A 194 -3.45 12.55 10.46
N ASN A 195 -3.22 11.42 11.12
CA ASN A 195 -4.08 10.95 12.19
C ASN A 195 -3.27 10.42 13.38
N THR A 196 -3.68 10.78 14.59
CA THR A 196 -3.08 10.37 15.86
C THR A 196 -4.12 9.54 16.62
N GLY A 197 -4.29 8.27 16.24
CA GLY A 197 -5.18 7.30 16.90
C GLY A 197 -6.24 6.66 16.01
N GLU A 198 -7.20 5.97 16.65
CA GLU A 198 -8.32 5.27 16.00
C GLU A 198 -9.45 6.26 15.65
N GLY A 199 -9.24 7.06 14.61
CA GLY A 199 -10.30 7.88 14.01
C GLY A 199 -11.00 7.12 12.87
N PRO A 200 -12.31 7.36 12.62
CA PRO A 200 -12.91 6.93 11.36
C PRO A 200 -12.05 7.54 10.25
N GLY A 201 -11.52 6.71 9.37
CA GLY A 201 -10.53 7.12 8.37
C GLY A 201 -10.93 8.39 7.61
N LEU A 202 -9.95 9.03 6.97
CA LEU A 202 -10.10 10.29 6.25
C LEU A 202 -11.05 10.14 5.04
N ILE A 203 -12.36 10.19 5.29
CA ILE A 203 -13.45 10.05 4.31
C ILE A 203 -14.12 11.41 4.03
N ALA A 204 -13.74 12.46 4.76
CA ALA A 204 -14.25 13.80 4.56
C ALA A 204 -13.71 14.43 3.25
N LYS A 205 -14.52 15.31 2.63
CA LYS A 205 -14.06 16.13 1.50
C LYS A 205 -12.81 16.92 1.93
N PRO A 206 -11.70 16.88 1.15
CA PRO A 206 -10.47 17.51 1.56
C PRO A 206 -10.60 19.05 1.59
N THR A 207 -10.00 19.66 2.60
CA THR A 207 -9.88 21.11 2.72
C THR A 207 -8.72 21.60 1.85
N MET A 208 -8.95 22.61 1.00
CA MET A 208 -7.86 23.16 0.18
C MET A 208 -6.81 23.83 1.07
N VAL A 209 -5.54 23.55 0.82
CA VAL A 209 -4.40 24.15 1.53
C VAL A 209 -3.39 24.71 0.53
N LYS A 210 -2.98 25.94 0.78
CA LYS A 210 -1.89 26.59 0.06
C LYS A 210 -0.61 26.49 0.89
N PRO A 211 0.53 26.09 0.30
CA PRO A 211 1.81 26.15 1.00
C PRO A 211 2.18 27.58 1.41
N LEU A 212 2.93 27.69 2.51
CA LEU A 212 3.47 28.95 3.00
C LEU A 212 4.48 29.52 1.99
N ASP A 213 4.57 30.85 1.95
CA ASP A 213 5.50 31.54 1.04
C ASP A 213 6.98 31.24 1.39
N SER A 214 7.27 30.95 2.66
CA SER A 214 8.57 30.55 3.17
C SER A 214 8.45 29.49 4.27
N THR A 215 9.42 28.57 4.34
CA THR A 215 9.58 27.66 5.48
C THR A 215 9.86 28.48 6.75
N LYS A 216 9.20 28.11 7.85
CA LYS A 216 9.42 28.70 9.17
C LYS A 216 10.82 28.32 9.69
N PRO A 217 11.50 29.20 10.43
CA PRO A 217 12.74 28.85 11.12
C PRO A 217 12.54 27.65 12.05
N SER A 218 13.61 26.89 12.28
CA SER A 218 13.61 25.81 13.28
C SER A 218 13.25 26.37 14.66
N CYS A 219 12.75 25.51 15.55
CA CYS A 219 12.47 25.91 16.93
C CYS A 219 13.72 26.35 17.70
N GLU A 220 14.90 25.86 17.32
CA GLU A 220 16.19 26.20 17.93
C GLU A 220 16.64 27.62 17.52
N ASP A 221 16.32 28.03 16.29
CA ASP A 221 16.67 29.34 15.73
C ASP A 221 15.64 30.44 16.05
N ALA A 222 14.45 30.06 16.52
CA ALA A 222 13.36 30.98 16.79
C ALA A 222 13.61 31.79 18.09
N PRO A 223 13.51 33.14 18.05
CA PRO A 223 13.62 33.97 19.26
C PRO A 223 12.54 33.61 20.29
N GLY A 224 12.95 33.02 21.42
CA GLY A 224 12.04 32.58 22.50
C GLY A 224 11.62 31.11 22.43
N GLY A 225 12.15 30.34 21.49
CA GLY A 225 11.82 28.94 21.24
C GLY A 225 10.42 28.74 20.66
N CYS A 226 10.07 27.50 20.34
CA CYS A 226 8.69 27.15 19.95
C CYS A 226 7.78 27.12 21.17
N GLN A 227 7.18 28.26 21.51
CA GLN A 227 6.07 28.31 22.46
C GLN A 227 4.78 27.93 21.74
N GLY A 228 4.33 26.69 21.88
CA GLY A 228 3.09 26.20 21.28
C GLY A 228 2.66 24.85 21.85
N ASN A 229 1.36 24.56 21.80
CA ASN A 229 0.85 23.24 22.15
C ASN A 229 1.44 22.21 21.18
N VAL A 230 2.07 21.17 21.75
CA VAL A 230 2.53 20.00 21.01
C VAL A 230 1.34 19.08 20.87
N ASP A 231 0.75 19.03 19.68
CA ASP A 231 -0.37 18.14 19.37
C ASP A 231 0.11 16.74 18.90
N GLY A 232 1.42 16.53 18.85
CA GLY A 232 2.04 15.28 18.43
C GLY A 232 2.13 15.11 16.92
N LEU A 233 1.89 16.16 16.13
CA LEU A 233 2.01 16.13 14.67
C LEU A 233 3.26 16.88 14.18
N PRO A 234 3.91 16.37 13.11
CA PRO A 234 5.00 17.08 12.46
C PRO A 234 4.48 18.23 11.60
N GLU A 235 5.37 19.17 11.29
CA GLU A 235 5.18 20.06 10.16
C GLU A 235 5.39 19.27 8.85
N VAL A 236 4.67 19.65 7.78
CA VAL A 236 4.72 18.96 6.49
C VAL A 236 5.26 19.87 5.41
N GLU A 237 6.19 19.36 4.62
CA GLU A 237 6.71 20.03 3.43
C GLU A 237 6.59 19.15 2.20
N PHE A 238 6.31 19.76 1.05
CA PHE A 238 6.33 19.10 -0.25
C PHE A 238 7.45 19.67 -1.11
N TYR A 239 8.13 18.81 -1.86
CA TYR A 239 9.14 19.24 -2.82
C TYR A 239 8.46 19.82 -4.07
N ASP A 240 8.64 21.11 -4.29
CA ASP A 240 8.16 21.80 -5.48
C ASP A 240 9.15 21.59 -6.63
N GLN A 241 8.72 20.84 -7.64
CA GLN A 241 9.54 20.55 -8.83
C GLN A 241 9.82 21.80 -9.66
N THR A 242 8.89 22.76 -9.68
CA THR A 242 9.01 23.99 -10.47
C THR A 242 10.07 24.91 -9.88
N SER A 243 10.08 25.10 -8.57
CA SER A 243 11.10 25.92 -7.90
C SER A 243 12.31 25.15 -7.39
N SER A 244 12.30 23.81 -7.49
CA SER A 244 13.34 22.92 -6.94
C SER A 244 13.64 23.21 -5.47
N ALA A 245 12.58 23.40 -4.68
CA ALA A 245 12.66 23.81 -3.28
C ALA A 245 11.54 23.18 -2.47
N TRP A 246 11.76 23.05 -1.17
CA TRP A 246 10.73 22.59 -0.26
C TRP A 246 9.73 23.70 0.07
N ARG A 247 8.45 23.33 0.15
CA ARG A 247 7.34 24.24 0.48
C ARG A 247 6.59 23.68 1.67
N GLN A 248 6.69 24.40 2.80
CA GLN A 248 6.00 24.03 4.02
C GLN A 248 4.50 24.33 3.92
N LEU A 249 3.65 23.43 4.40
CA LEU A 249 2.23 23.68 4.60
C LEU A 249 1.97 24.42 5.93
N PRO A 250 0.86 25.15 6.06
CA PRO A 250 0.33 25.47 7.38
C PRO A 250 0.25 24.20 8.25
N HIS A 251 0.42 24.36 9.56
CA HIS A 251 0.35 23.24 10.50
C HIS A 251 -1.00 22.50 10.34
N LEU A 252 -0.94 21.20 10.07
CA LEU A 252 -2.11 20.39 9.73
C LEU A 252 -2.73 19.79 11.00
N GLY A 253 -4.04 19.93 11.15
CA GLY A 253 -4.76 19.25 12.24
C GLY A 253 -4.95 17.74 12.01
N SER A 254 -4.96 16.98 13.10
CA SER A 254 -5.25 15.53 13.11
C SER A 254 -6.66 15.22 12.63
N GLY A 255 -6.83 14.14 11.87
CA GLY A 255 -8.12 13.67 11.38
C GLY A 255 -8.74 14.52 10.26
N ILE A 256 -8.00 15.48 9.70
CA ILE A 256 -8.45 16.33 8.59
C ILE A 256 -7.66 15.97 7.33
N GLN A 257 -8.37 15.81 6.21
CA GLN A 257 -7.75 15.65 4.90
C GLN A 257 -7.61 17.02 4.23
N TYR A 258 -6.45 17.28 3.64
CA TYR A 258 -6.15 18.49 2.91
C TYR A 258 -5.83 18.16 1.46
N ALA A 259 -6.23 19.04 0.54
CA ALA A 259 -5.84 18.99 -0.87
C ALA A 259 -4.88 20.15 -1.14
N LEU A 260 -3.73 19.86 -1.75
CA LEU A 260 -2.77 20.90 -2.11
C LEU A 260 -3.27 21.69 -3.32
N GLU A 261 -3.12 23.01 -3.25
CA GLU A 261 -3.25 23.89 -4.41
C GLU A 261 -2.14 23.57 -5.43
N GLU A 262 -2.48 23.59 -6.74
CA GLU A 262 -1.54 23.31 -7.85
C GLU A 262 -0.76 21.97 -7.71
N PRO A 263 -1.45 20.82 -7.64
CA PRO A 263 -0.82 19.52 -7.39
C PRO A 263 0.27 19.14 -8.41
N GLN A 264 0.16 19.61 -9.65
CA GLN A 264 1.12 19.39 -10.73
C GLN A 264 2.52 19.96 -10.45
N ARG A 265 2.67 20.87 -9.47
CA ARG A 265 3.99 21.38 -9.05
C ARG A 265 4.75 20.40 -8.16
N TYR A 266 4.03 19.48 -7.51
CA TYR A 266 4.57 18.60 -6.47
C TYR A 266 4.65 17.14 -6.93
N VAL A 267 3.89 16.77 -7.96
CA VAL A 267 3.85 15.42 -8.52
C VAL A 267 4.64 15.38 -9.82
N ASP A 268 5.62 14.47 -9.87
CA ASP A 268 6.39 14.19 -11.08
C ASP A 268 5.49 13.63 -12.19
N GLY A 269 5.32 14.37 -13.29
CA GLY A 269 4.42 13.95 -14.36
C GLY A 269 4.84 12.64 -15.08
N ALA A 270 6.12 12.28 -15.02
CA ALA A 270 6.64 11.07 -15.66
C ALA A 270 6.39 9.82 -14.81
N SER A 271 6.63 9.89 -13.51
CA SER A 271 6.55 8.74 -12.59
C SER A 271 5.37 8.76 -11.63
N GLY A 272 4.69 9.90 -11.50
CA GLY A 272 3.72 10.16 -10.44
C GLY A 272 4.33 10.31 -9.04
N THR A 273 5.66 10.37 -8.93
CA THR A 273 6.34 10.44 -7.64
C THR A 273 6.13 11.79 -6.97
N VAL A 274 5.86 11.78 -5.67
CA VAL A 274 5.85 12.97 -4.81
C VAL A 274 6.84 12.80 -3.67
N ARG A 275 7.58 13.86 -3.34
CA ARG A 275 8.49 13.90 -2.18
C ARG A 275 7.86 14.73 -1.07
N VAL A 276 7.80 14.14 0.11
CA VAL A 276 7.24 14.74 1.32
C VAL A 276 8.30 14.71 2.40
N ARG A 277 8.46 15.81 3.14
CA ARG A 277 9.32 15.88 4.31
C ARG A 277 8.46 16.20 5.53
N PHE A 278 8.67 15.44 6.59
CA PHE A 278 8.05 15.69 7.88
C PHE A 278 9.12 16.23 8.83
N VAL A 279 8.80 17.30 9.56
CA VAL A 279 9.74 17.98 10.47
C VAL A 279 9.14 17.99 11.88
N ASN A 280 9.89 17.51 12.86
CA ASN A 280 9.54 17.50 14.27
C ASN A 280 10.63 18.22 15.08
N ASP A 281 10.40 19.50 15.33
CA ASP A 281 11.31 20.32 16.16
C ASP A 281 10.77 20.55 17.58
N ARG A 282 9.57 20.03 17.89
CA ARG A 282 8.80 20.40 19.09
C ARG A 282 8.66 19.29 20.12
N SER A 283 8.78 18.03 19.72
CA SER A 283 8.57 16.87 20.58
C SER A 283 9.80 15.97 20.58
N GLU A 284 10.04 15.24 21.66
CA GLU A 284 11.04 14.16 21.68
C GLU A 284 10.71 13.05 20.66
N GLY A 285 9.43 12.87 20.32
CA GLY A 285 8.99 11.99 19.24
C GLY A 285 7.55 12.26 18.81
N VAL A 286 7.24 11.96 17.55
CA VAL A 286 5.90 12.07 16.97
C VAL A 286 5.53 10.76 16.30
N GLY A 287 4.28 10.32 16.49
CA GLY A 287 3.73 9.10 15.91
C GLY A 287 2.39 9.40 15.26
N PHE A 288 2.24 9.09 13.97
CA PHE A 288 1.03 9.39 13.22
C PHE A 288 0.80 8.39 12.08
N GLN A 289 -0.46 8.26 11.69
CA GLN A 289 -0.87 7.62 10.46
C GLN A 289 -0.90 8.65 9.33
N LEU A 290 -0.31 8.30 8.19
CA LEU A 290 -0.37 9.12 6.99
C LEU A 290 -1.40 8.56 6.02
N ASN A 291 -2.24 9.43 5.47
CA ASN A 291 -3.04 9.13 4.29
C ASN A 291 -2.65 10.10 3.17
N LEU A 292 -2.00 9.56 2.16
CA LEU A 292 -1.63 10.29 0.95
C LEU A 292 -2.40 9.70 -0.23
N ALA A 293 -2.90 10.57 -1.11
CA ALA A 293 -3.46 10.12 -2.37
C ALA A 293 -3.12 11.07 -3.51
N ILE A 294 -2.86 10.49 -4.68
CA ILE A 294 -2.56 11.19 -5.93
C ILE A 294 -3.68 10.87 -6.91
N THR A 295 -4.43 11.89 -7.34
CA THR A 295 -5.41 11.75 -8.43
C THR A 295 -4.91 12.45 -9.66
N GLY A 296 -4.99 11.80 -10.81
CA GLY A 296 -4.57 12.37 -12.07
C GLY A 296 -5.18 11.67 -13.28
N ASP A 297 -5.05 12.32 -14.43
CA ASP A 297 -5.44 11.77 -15.72
C ASP A 297 -4.22 11.06 -16.34
N LEU A 298 -4.34 9.75 -16.53
CA LEU A 298 -3.27 8.93 -17.11
C LEU A 298 -3.40 8.81 -18.64
N LYS A 299 -2.27 9.02 -19.31
CA LYS A 299 -2.11 9.03 -20.78
C LYS A 299 -1.10 7.98 -21.23
#